data_AF-A0A1W9N6L8-F1
#
_entry.id   AF-A0A1W9N6L8-F1
#
_cell.length_a   1.000
_cell.length_b   1.000
_cell.length_c   1.000
_cell.angle_alpha   90.00
_cell.angle_beta   90.00
_cell.angle_gamma   90.00
#
_symmetry.space_group_name_H-M   'P 1'
#
loop_
_entity.id
_entity.type
_entity.pdbx_description
1 polymer ?
#
loop_
_entity_poly.entity_id
_entity_poly.type
_entity_poly.pdbx_seq_one_letter_code
_entity_poly.pdbx_strand_id
1 'polypeptide(L)' 'MKTKLNYTGRKSFPIYRYLACLTGIALLILGACEAPANPTYTVSFDVNGGDTASAPTSLTVSSGSPITKPEAVPTRQDY' A
#
# COMPACT_ATOMS: atom_id res chain seq x y z
N MET A 1 8.11 -17.88 -61.12
CA MET A 1 9.03 -18.17 -60.00
C MET A 1 8.22 -18.21 -58.71
N LYS A 2 7.93 -19.39 -58.16
CA LYS A 2 7.11 -19.54 -56.93
C LYS A 2 8.04 -19.71 -55.73
N THR A 3 8.20 -18.66 -54.94
CA THR A 3 8.94 -18.69 -53.67
C THR A 3 8.16 -19.53 -52.66
N LYS A 4 8.63 -20.76 -52.43
CA LYS A 4 8.17 -21.61 -51.32
C LYS A 4 8.76 -21.02 -50.03
N LEU A 5 7.97 -20.30 -49.23
CA LEU A 5 8.34 -20.05 -47.84
C LEU A 5 8.37 -21.40 -47.13
N ASN A 6 9.57 -21.90 -46.85
CA ASN A 6 9.78 -23.06 -46.00
C ASN A 6 9.47 -22.66 -44.55
N TYR A 7 8.21 -22.83 -44.14
CA TYR A 7 7.82 -22.84 -42.73
C TYR A 7 8.23 -24.18 -42.11
N THR A 8 9.54 -24.41 -42.00
CA THR A 8 10.07 -25.55 -41.26
C THR A 8 9.90 -25.26 -39.77
N GLY A 9 8.90 -25.88 -39.15
CA GLY A 9 8.89 -26.08 -37.69
C GLY A 9 8.11 -25.10 -36.83
N ARG A 10 6.97 -24.56 -37.28
CA ARG A 10 5.98 -24.04 -36.31
C ARG A 10 5.30 -25.23 -35.64
N LYS A 11 5.94 -25.81 -34.62
CA LYS A 11 5.28 -26.78 -33.73
C LYS A 11 3.98 -26.10 -33.29
N SER A 12 2.84 -26.68 -33.66
CA SER A 12 1.52 -26.23 -33.27
C SER A 12 1.41 -26.39 -31.77
N PHE A 13 1.97 -25.44 -31.02
CA PHE A 13 1.81 -25.37 -29.58
C PHE A 13 0.32 -25.06 -29.37
N PRO A 14 -0.45 -25.96 -28.74
CA PRO A 14 -1.88 -25.81 -28.62
C PRO A 14 -2.20 -24.45 -27.97
N ILE A 15 -3.22 -23.76 -28.46
CA ILE A 15 -3.65 -22.43 -27.99
C ILE A 15 -3.75 -22.39 -26.46
N TYR A 16 -4.12 -23.51 -25.84
CA TYR A 16 -4.14 -23.72 -24.39
C TYR A 16 -2.79 -23.49 -23.68
N ARG A 17 -1.63 -23.74 -24.31
CA ARG A 17 -0.31 -23.41 -23.73
C ARG A 17 -0.06 -21.90 -23.71
N TYR A 18 -0.51 -21.20 -24.75
CA TYR A 18 -0.42 -19.75 -24.82
C TYR A 18 -1.39 -19.10 -23.82
N LEU A 19 -2.62 -19.61 -23.73
CA LEU A 19 -3.62 -19.18 -22.76
C LEU A 19 -3.13 -19.39 -21.31
N ALA A 20 -2.57 -20.56 -21.00
CA ALA A 20 -2.00 -20.87 -19.69
C ALA A 20 -0.78 -20.00 -19.34
N CYS A 21 0.01 -19.60 -20.35
CA CYS A 21 1.12 -18.68 -20.17
C CYS A 21 0.62 -17.25 -19.89
N LEU A 22 -0.38 -16.80 -20.63
CA LEU A 22 -1.00 -15.48 -20.46
C LEU A 22 -1.64 -15.32 -19.07
N THR A 23 -2.35 -16.35 -18.58
CA THR A 23 -2.93 -16.35 -17.24
C THR A 23 -1.84 -16.37 -16.16
N GLY A 24 -0.75 -17.13 -16.35
CA GLY A 24 0.40 -17.14 -15.44
C GLY A 24 1.13 -15.80 -15.38
N ILE A 25 1.34 -15.15 -16.53
CA ILE A 25 1.93 -13.80 -16.60
C ILE A 25 0.98 -12.78 -15.97
N ALA A 26 -0.32 -12.84 -16.22
CA ALA A 26 -1.29 -11.93 -15.58
C ALA A 26 -1.29 -12.07 -14.05
N LEU A 27 -1.22 -13.29 -13.51
CA LEU A 27 -1.10 -13.54 -12.07
C LEU A 27 0.20 -12.98 -11.49
N LEU A 28 1.32 -13.09 -12.21
CA LEU A 28 2.61 -12.51 -11.80
C LEU A 28 2.56 -10.98 -11.76
N ILE A 29 1.89 -10.35 -12.73
CA ILE A 29 1.81 -8.89 -12.84
C ILE A 29 0.82 -8.33 -11.78
N LEU A 30 -0.27 -9.04 -11.51
CA LEU A 30 -1.28 -8.63 -10.52
C LEU A 30 -0.83 -8.85 -9.06
N GLY A 31 0.10 -9.78 -8.82
CA GLY A 31 0.56 -10.13 -7.47
C GLY A 31 1.73 -9.31 -6.91
N ALA A 32 2.38 -8.45 -7.71
CA ALA A 32 3.66 -7.84 -7.34
C ALA A 32 3.60 -6.34 -6.99
N CYS A 33 2.41 -5.76 -6.83
CA CYS A 33 2.31 -4.36 -6.40
C CYS A 33 2.21 -4.28 -4.86
N GLU A 34 3.31 -4.53 -4.16
CA GLU A 34 3.40 -4.12 -2.76
C GLU A 34 3.82 -2.64 -2.73
N ALA A 35 2.89 -1.76 -2.33
CA ALA A 35 3.20 -0.36 -2.14
C ALA A 35 4.25 -0.22 -1.03
N PRO A 36 5.24 0.70 -1.16
CA PRO A 36 6.22 0.91 -0.11
C PRO A 36 5.50 1.27 1.19
N ALA A 37 5.74 0.48 2.24
CA ALA A 37 5.15 0.72 3.55
C ALA A 37 5.71 2.04 4.11
N ASN A 38 4.83 3.02 4.33
CA ASN A 38 5.21 4.27 4.98
C ASN A 38 5.46 4.01 6.47
N PRO A 39 6.51 4.60 7.08
CA PRO A 39 6.74 4.45 8.50
C PRO A 39 5.59 5.06 9.30
N THR A 40 5.26 4.45 10.44
CA THR A 40 4.26 4.96 11.38
C THR A 40 4.94 5.57 12.61
N TYR A 41 4.40 6.67 13.10
CA TYR A 41 4.90 7.38 14.28
C TYR A 41 3.83 7.48 15.35
N THR A 42 4.27 7.54 16.61
CA THR A 42 3.42 7.82 17.77
C THR A 42 3.52 9.30 18.12
N VAL A 43 2.38 9.99 18.12
CA VAL A 43 2.23 11.37 18.57
C VAL A 43 1.71 11.35 20.00
N SER A 44 2.48 11.93 20.92
CA SER A 44 2.11 12.07 22.33
C SER A 44 1.80 13.52 22.65
N PHE A 45 0.83 13.75 23.54
CA PHE A 45 0.41 15.08 23.96
C PHE A 45 0.83 15.33 25.40
N ASP A 46 1.59 16.41 25.63
CA ASP A 46 1.98 16.90 26.95
C ASP A 46 1.00 17.98 27.40
N VAL A 47 0.42 17.83 28.59
CA VAL A 47 -0.53 18.79 29.17
C VAL A 47 0.14 19.97 29.89
N ASN A 48 1.47 20.07 29.89
CA ASN A 48 2.27 21.14 30.49
C ASN A 48 1.90 21.45 31.95
N GLY A 49 1.74 20.41 32.77
CA GLY A 49 1.31 20.54 34.17
C GLY A 49 -0.17 20.88 34.35
N GLY A 50 -0.99 20.74 33.30
CA GLY A 50 -2.44 20.66 33.39
C GLY A 50 -2.94 19.32 33.90
N ASP A 51 -4.26 19.13 33.88
CA ASP A 51 -4.93 17.92 34.34
C ASP A 51 -4.67 16.75 33.38
N THR A 52 -4.02 15.70 33.87
CA THR A 52 -3.72 14.50 33.08
C THR A 52 -4.97 13.69 32.72
N ALA A 53 -6.07 13.83 33.46
CA ALA A 53 -7.35 13.19 33.12
C ALA A 53 -8.02 13.82 31.89
N SER A 54 -7.69 15.08 31.59
CA SER A 54 -8.15 15.81 30.41
C SER A 54 -7.23 15.64 29.18
N ALA A 55 -6.12 14.93 29.36
CA ALA A 55 -5.11 14.78 28.32
C ALA A 55 -5.65 14.02 27.10
N PRO A 56 -5.36 14.48 25.87
CA PRO A 56 -5.64 13.71 24.67
C PRO A 56 -4.90 12.37 24.63
N THR A 57 -5.55 11.35 24.11
CA THR A 57 -4.90 10.05 23.84
C THR A 57 -3.85 10.19 22.75
N SER A 58 -2.78 9.40 22.83
CA SER A 58 -1.76 9.33 21.78
C SER A 58 -2.35 8.81 20.46
N LEU A 59 -1.77 9.27 19.35
CA LEU A 59 -2.19 8.91 18.00
C LEU A 59 -1.06 8.17 17.27
N THR A 60 -1.42 7.12 16.54
CA THR A 60 -0.51 6.46 15.62
C THR A 60 -0.81 6.94 14.20
N VAL A 61 0.16 7.56 13.54
CA VAL A 61 -0.04 8.22 12.24
C VAL A 61 1.04 7.79 11.26
N SER A 62 0.63 7.48 10.03
CA SER A 62 1.55 7.20 8.92
C SER A 62 2.26 8.46 8.46
N SER A 63 3.55 8.35 8.13
CA SER A 63 4.35 9.44 7.59
C SER A 63 3.66 10.13 6.41
N GLY A 64 3.67 11.46 6.40
CA GLY A 64 3.04 12.28 5.37
C GLY A 64 1.51 12.38 5.44
N SER A 65 0.86 11.67 6.36
CA SER A 65 -0.59 11.80 6.57
C SER A 65 -0.92 13.02 7.45
N PRO A 66 -2.06 13.69 7.23
CA PRO A 66 -2.52 14.74 8.12
C PRO A 66 -2.87 14.17 9.50
N ILE A 67 -2.67 14.97 10.55
CA ILE A 67 -3.06 14.63 11.91
C ILE A 67 -4.39 15.30 12.23
N THR A 68 -5.38 14.51 12.68
CA THR A 68 -6.65 15.04 13.17
C THR A 68 -6.48 15.55 14.60
N LYS A 69 -6.98 16.76 14.86
CA LYS A 69 -7.00 17.32 16.21
C LYS A 69 -7.83 16.40 17.14
N PRO A 70 -7.31 16.02 18.33
CA PRO A 70 -8.11 15.29 19.31
C PRO A 70 -9.32 16.09 19.80
N GLU A 71 -10.42 15.39 20.09
CA GLU A 71 -11.63 15.99 20.66
C GLU A 71 -11.46 16.36 22.14
N ALA A 72 -10.63 15.60 22.87
CA ALA A 72 -10.28 15.90 24.25
C ALA A 72 -9.58 17.27 24.34
N VAL A 73 -10.12 18.14 25.18
CA VAL A 73 -9.56 19.47 25.44
C VAL A 73 -8.82 19.41 26.78
N PRO A 74 -7.50 19.65 26.81
CA PRO A 74 -6.76 19.69 28.06
C PRO A 74 -7.19 20.88 28.90
N THR A 75 -7.27 20.68 30.21
CA THR A 75 -7.60 21.71 31.19
C THR A 75 -6.41 21.96 32.11
N ARG A 76 -6.30 23.19 32.63
CA ARG A 76 -5.31 23.55 33.64
C ARG A 76 -5.95 24.52 34.60
N GLN A 77 -5.80 24.27 35.90
CA GLN A 77 -6.34 25.17 36.92
C GLN A 77 -5.82 26.59 36.68
N ASP A 78 -6.73 27.56 36.70
CA ASP A 78 -6.49 28.99 36.46
C ASP A 78 -6.14 29.40 35.01
N TYR A 79 -6.35 28.53 34.00
CA TYR A 79 -6.13 28.80 32.56
C TYR A 79 -7.25 28.28 31.65
#